data_AF-A0A672KA62-F1
#
_entry.id   AF-A0A672KA62-F1
#
_cell.length_a   1.000
_cell.length_b   1.000
_cell.length_c   1.000
_cell.angle_alpha   90.00
_cell.angle_beta   90.00
_cell.angle_gamma   90.00
#
_symmetry.space_group_name_H-M   'P 1'
#
loop_
_entity.id
_entity.type
_entity.pdbx_description
1 polymer ?
#
loop_
_entity_poly.entity_id
_entity_poly.type
_entity_poly.pdbx_seq_one_letter_code
_entity_poly.pdbx_strand_id
1 'polypeptide(L)' 'MLLFSSSQVSVASALSGLQLASHAPLDAAQRVGRRKCSRCGASRMFYCYSCCALVGCVNPQRRDATR' A
#
# COMPACT_ATOMS: atom_id res chain seq x y z
N MET A 1 16.16 3.17 -33.00
CA MET A 1 14.82 3.75 -32.77
C MET A 1 14.04 2.78 -31.92
N LEU A 2 13.78 3.09 -30.65
CA LEU A 2 12.90 2.27 -29.82
C LEU A 2 11.47 2.76 -30.02
N LEU A 3 10.65 1.95 -30.68
CA LEU A 3 9.22 2.18 -30.80
C LEU A 3 8.60 1.93 -29.42
N PHE A 4 8.43 2.99 -28.64
CA PHE A 4 7.56 2.96 -27.47
C PHE A 4 6.11 2.93 -27.96
N SER A 5 5.53 1.74 -28.05
CA SER A 5 4.08 1.59 -28.18
C SER A 5 3.44 2.13 -26.90
N SER A 6 3.02 3.39 -26.93
CA SER A 6 2.16 3.98 -25.92
C SER A 6 0.78 3.31 -26.04
N SER A 7 0.63 2.16 -25.40
CA SER A 7 -0.68 1.56 -25.14
C SER A 7 -1.43 2.52 -24.22
N GLN A 8 -2.27 3.36 -24.83
CA GLN A 8 -3.12 4.30 -24.12
C GLN A 8 -4.21 3.50 -23.39
N VAL A 9 -3.91 3.10 -22.15
CA VAL A 9 -4.91 2.49 -21.27
C VAL A 9 -5.85 3.60 -20.84
N SER A 10 -7.11 3.54 -21.31
CA SER A 10 -8.16 4.45 -20.87
C SER A 10 -8.31 4.35 -19.34
N VAL A 11 -8.42 5.51 -18.67
CA VAL A 11 -8.60 5.58 -17.20
C VAL A 11 -9.83 4.78 -16.77
N ALA A 12 -10.88 4.74 -17.59
CA ALA A 12 -12.07 3.93 -17.37
C ALA A 12 -11.76 2.42 -17.34
N SER A 13 -10.86 1.93 -18.21
CA SER A 13 -10.40 0.54 -18.20
C SER A 13 -9.44 0.24 -17.06
N ALA A 14 -8.59 1.20 -16.69
CA ALA A 14 -7.63 1.04 -15.58
C ALA A 14 -8.31 0.96 -14.20
N LEU A 15 -9.46 1.64 -14.05
CA LEU A 15 -10.21 1.68 -12.80
C LEU A 15 -11.39 0.71 -12.75
N SER A 16 -11.66 -0.03 -13.84
CA SER A 16 -12.75 -1.01 -13.90
C SER A 16 -12.55 -2.11 -12.85
N GLY A 17 -13.55 -2.29 -11.98
CA GLY A 17 -13.52 -3.29 -10.90
C GLY A 17 -12.85 -2.83 -9.59
N LEU A 18 -12.32 -1.60 -9.52
CA LEU A 18 -11.89 -1.00 -8.26
C LEU A 18 -13.09 -0.44 -7.50
N GLN A 19 -13.15 -0.73 -6.20
CA GLN A 19 -14.13 -0.14 -5.29
C GLN A 19 -13.47 0.96 -4.48
N LEU A 20 -14.21 2.03 -4.21
CA LEU A 20 -13.75 3.10 -3.33
C LEU A 20 -13.65 2.56 -1.90
N ALA A 21 -12.43 2.44 -1.38
CA ALA A 21 -12.20 2.07 0.00
C ALA A 21 -12.60 3.22 0.94
N SER A 22 -13.04 2.88 2.14
CA SER A 22 -13.31 3.89 3.17
C SER A 22 -12.02 4.55 3.67
N HIS A 23 -12.12 5.82 4.08
CA HIS A 23 -10.99 6.55 4.67
C HIS A 23 -10.76 6.24 6.16
N ALA A 24 -11.72 5.60 6.83
CA ALA A 24 -11.66 5.31 8.26
C ALA A 24 -10.35 4.61 8.73
N PRO A 25 -9.76 3.65 7.97
CA PRO A 25 -8.47 3.06 8.35
C PRO A 25 -7.30 4.05 8.29
N LEU A 26 -7.34 5.00 7.34
CA LEU A 26 -6.33 6.05 7.24
C LEU A 26 -6.48 7.05 8.40
N ASP A 27 -7.70 7.46 8.74
CA ASP A 27 -7.96 8.35 9.87
C ASP A 27 -7.53 7.73 11.20
N ALA A 28 -7.85 6.44 11.42
CA ALA A 28 -7.44 5.71 12.60
C ALA A 28 -5.90 5.62 12.69
N ALA A 29 -5.23 5.34 11.58
CA ALA A 29 -3.77 5.33 11.52
C ALA A 29 -3.18 6.71 11.80
N GLN A 30 -3.79 7.78 11.27
CA GLN A 30 -3.38 9.17 11.51
C GLN A 30 -3.40 9.53 12.99
N ARG A 31 -4.48 9.17 13.71
CA ARG A 31 -4.62 9.42 15.15
C ARG A 31 -3.61 8.67 16.00
N VAL A 32 -3.25 7.44 15.61
CA VAL A 32 -2.25 6.62 16.32
C VAL A 32 -0.84 7.17 16.14
N GLY A 33 -0.56 7.87 15.05
CA GLY A 33 0.74 8.47 14.77
C GLY A 33 1.76 7.45 14.24
N ARG A 34 3.04 7.85 14.26
CA ARG A 34 4.11 7.07 13.64
C ARG A 34 4.53 5.89 14.53
N ARG A 35 4.75 4.74 13.91
CA ARG A 35 5.25 3.51 14.52
C ARG A 35 6.52 3.04 13.81
N LYS A 36 7.35 2.27 14.49
CA LYS A 36 8.56 1.67 13.90
C LYS A 36 8.18 0.45 13.06
N CYS A 37 8.68 0.38 11.83
CA CYS A 37 8.60 -0.82 11.01
C CYS A 37 9.36 -1.96 11.71
N SER A 38 8.73 -3.13 11.85
CA SER A 38 9.36 -4.31 12.44
C SER A 38 10.54 -4.84 11.62
N ARG A 39 10.59 -4.56 10.32
CA ARG A 39 11.62 -5.07 9.40
C ARG A 39 12.84 -4.17 9.28
N CYS A 40 12.65 -2.85 9.18
CA CYS A 40 13.75 -1.89 8.97
C CYS A 40 13.90 -0.82 10.05
N GLY A 41 13.05 -0.82 11.09
CA GLY A 41 13.10 0.14 12.19
C GLY A 41 12.67 1.58 11.84
N ALA A 42 12.47 1.89 10.56
CA ALA A 42 12.05 3.22 10.11
C ALA A 42 10.70 3.63 10.68
N SER A 43 10.57 4.90 11.06
CA SER A 43 9.32 5.48 11.57
C SER A 43 8.33 5.78 10.43
N ARG A 44 7.19 5.10 10.42
CA ARG A 44 6.16 5.14 9.37
C ARG A 44 4.77 5.20 10.00
N MET A 45 3.76 5.68 9.28
CA MET A 45 2.38 5.74 9.78
C MET A 45 1.73 4.35 9.82
N PHE A 46 1.27 3.85 8.67
CA PHE A 46 0.61 2.53 8.54
C PHE A 46 1.28 1.60 7.52
N TYR A 47 2.14 2.12 6.65
CA TYR A 47 2.82 1.35 5.60
C TYR A 47 4.27 1.77 5.44
N CYS A 48 5.15 0.79 5.27
CA CYS A 48 6.56 0.99 4.98
C CYS A 48 6.82 0.79 3.48
N TYR A 49 7.07 1.89 2.77
CA TYR A 49 7.35 1.86 1.33
C TYR A 49 8.66 1.15 0.96
N SER A 50 9.62 1.05 1.88
CA SER A 50 10.88 0.34 1.63
C SER A 50 10.74 -1.17 1.80
N CYS A 51 9.89 -1.61 2.73
CA CYS A 51 9.71 -3.03 3.06
C CYS A 51 8.41 -3.62 2.50
N CYS A 52 7.63 -2.79 1.83
CA CYS A 52 6.30 -3.09 1.32
C CYS A 52 5.37 -3.75 2.36
N ALA A 53 5.41 -3.28 3.61
CA ALA A 53 4.76 -3.94 4.74
C ALA A 53 3.92 -2.98 5.58
N LEU A 54 2.81 -3.48 6.13
CA LEU A 54 1.97 -2.74 7.09
C LEU A 54 2.69 -2.59 8.44
N VAL A 55 2.50 -1.43 9.07
CA VAL A 55 3.16 -1.05 10.32
C VAL A 55 2.10 -0.80 11.38
N GLY A 56 2.25 -1.44 12.55
CA GLY A 56 1.36 -1.21 13.69
C GLY A 56 0.09 -2.07 13.73
N CYS A 57 -0.17 -2.89 12.70
CA CYS A 57 -1.24 -3.87 12.71
C CYS A 57 -0.76 -5.15 13.40
N VAL A 58 -1.18 -5.37 14.65
CA VAL A 58 -1.16 -6.70 15.28
C VAL A 58 -2.45 -7.41 14.90
N ASN A 59 -2.51 -7.90 13.65
CA ASN A 59 -3.28 -9.10 13.33
C ASN A 59 -2.81 -9.71 11.99
N PRO A 60 -2.78 -11.04 11.91
CA PRO A 60 -1.95 -11.79 10.99
C PRO A 60 -2.69 -12.04 9.68
N GLN A 61 -2.56 -11.12 8.74
CA GLN A 61 -2.57 -11.53 7.33
C GLN A 61 -1.12 -11.47 6.87
N ARG A 62 -0.30 -12.39 7.42
CA ARG A 62 0.77 -13.01 6.65
C ARG A 62 0.10 -13.60 5.41
N ARG A 63 -0.04 -12.80 4.36
CA ARG A 63 0.23 -13.34 3.04
C ARG A 63 1.74 -13.45 3.01
N ASP A 64 2.22 -14.61 3.44
CA ASP A 64 3.46 -15.15 2.93
C ASP A 64 3.32 -15.13 1.40
N ALA A 65 3.74 -14.03 0.78
CA ALA A 65 4.12 -14.03 -0.61
C ALA A 65 5.45 -14.78 -0.66
N THR A 66 5.36 -16.10 -0.49
CA THR A 66 6.38 -17.02 -0.95
C THR A 66 6.51 -16.79 -2.44
N ARG A 67 7.58 -16.13 -2.84
CA ARG A 67 8.21 -16.32 -4.14
C ARG A 67 9.71 -16.41 -3.90
#